data_AF-A0A9P5XUA4-F1
#
_entry.id   AF-A0A9P5XUA4-F1
#
_cell.length_a   1.000
_cell.length_b   1.000
_cell.length_c   1.000
_cell.angle_alpha   90.00
_cell.angle_beta   90.00
_cell.angle_gamma   90.00
#
_symmetry.space_group_name_H-M   'P 1'
#
loop_
_entity.id
_entity.type
_entity.pdbx_description
1 polymer ?
#
loop_
_entity_poly.entity_id
_entity_poly.type
_entity_poly.pdbx_seq_one_letter_code
_entity_poly.pdbx_strand_id
1 'polypeptide(L)'
;MYMNPGLISITWDQLRHVMFDKVSMPFGAVIALLKRCANVIECTLCFDHKPLPETTSNLVLRHLQSLCLIFDGQADRFLGLLVLPSLRTLKLDSTKEWLCWSKGAIPQLIQRSGCHIEILHSSVKIHADDIASVLREIQLFLNYPFPPPLFQIQLWK
;
A
#
# COMPACT_ATOMS: atom_id res chain seq x y z
N MET A 1 34.69 -15.41 31.27
CA MET A 1 33.22 -15.24 31.18
C MET A 1 32.95 -14.03 30.31
N TYR A 2 32.58 -14.25 29.04
CA TYR A 2 32.20 -13.15 28.15
C TYR A 2 30.72 -12.84 28.38
N MET A 3 30.41 -11.62 28.83
CA MET A 3 29.04 -11.13 28.86
C MET A 3 28.54 -11.03 27.41
N ASN A 4 27.56 -11.86 27.07
CA ASN A 4 26.87 -11.77 25.79
C ASN A 4 26.04 -10.47 25.84
N PRO A 5 26.30 -9.46 25.00
CA PRO A 5 25.58 -8.19 25.08
C PRO A 5 24.10 -8.49 24.84
N GLY A 6 23.26 -8.04 25.77
CA GLY A 6 21.86 -8.42 25.87
C GLY A 6 21.16 -8.40 24.52
N LEU A 7 20.65 -9.56 24.11
CA LEU A 7 19.80 -9.72 22.94
C LEU A 7 18.57 -8.81 23.11
N ILE A 8 18.55 -7.70 22.38
CA ILE A 8 17.37 -6.84 22.29
C ILE A 8 16.37 -7.57 21.38
N SER A 9 15.38 -8.20 22.00
CA SER A 9 14.26 -8.83 21.28
C SER A 9 13.20 -7.78 20.98
N ILE A 10 13.05 -7.42 19.70
CA ILE A 10 11.96 -6.57 19.22
C ILE A 10 10.79 -7.48 18.84
N THR A 11 9.62 -7.20 19.38
CA THR A 11 8.40 -7.94 19.03
C THR A 11 7.76 -7.35 17.77
N TRP A 12 7.06 -8.19 16.98
CA TRP A 12 6.48 -7.77 15.70
C TRP A 12 5.45 -6.63 15.83
N ASP A 13 4.76 -6.56 16.97
CA ASP A 13 3.82 -5.49 17.30
C ASP A 13 4.50 -4.14 17.56
N GLN A 14 5.80 -4.10 17.82
CA GLN A 14 6.55 -2.85 17.96
C GLN A 14 6.98 -2.26 16.61
N LEU A 15 6.85 -3.03 15.51
CA LEU A 15 7.21 -2.57 14.18
C LEU A 15 6.19 -1.58 13.63
N ARG A 16 6.66 -0.36 13.36
CA ARG A 16 5.86 0.71 12.75
C ARG A 16 6.17 0.94 11.27
N HIS A 17 7.41 0.64 10.87
CA HIS A 17 7.88 0.83 9.51
C HIS A 17 8.43 -0.51 9.02
N VAL A 18 7.92 -0.99 7.90
CA VAL A 18 8.34 -2.27 7.33
C VAL A 18 8.64 -2.09 5.86
N MET A 19 9.87 -2.40 5.47
CA MET A 19 10.30 -2.39 4.08
C MET A 19 10.72 -3.80 3.68
N PHE A 20 10.06 -4.32 2.67
CA PHE A 20 10.44 -5.52 1.97
C PHE A 20 10.99 -5.11 0.60
N ASP A 21 12.31 -4.96 0.52
CA ASP A 21 13.01 -4.62 -0.74
C ASP A 21 13.57 -5.88 -1.42
N LYS A 22 13.32 -6.04 -2.72
CA LYS A 22 13.79 -7.15 -3.58
C LYS A 22 13.64 -8.53 -2.93
N VAL A 23 12.47 -8.75 -2.33
CA VAL A 23 12.28 -9.90 -1.47
C VAL A 23 12.00 -11.13 -2.30
N SER A 24 12.98 -12.04 -2.35
CA SER A 24 12.83 -13.35 -2.96
C SER A 24 11.91 -14.32 -2.19
N MET A 25 11.11 -13.83 -1.24
CA MET A 25 10.16 -14.66 -0.49
C MET A 25 8.88 -14.91 -1.29
N PRO A 26 8.22 -16.06 -1.08
CA PRO A 26 6.87 -16.27 -1.58
C PRO A 26 5.93 -15.21 -1.04
N PHE A 27 5.02 -14.73 -1.88
CA PHE A 27 4.04 -13.72 -1.51
C PHE A 27 3.24 -14.09 -0.25
N GLY A 28 2.83 -15.35 -0.10
CA GLY A 28 2.13 -15.83 1.10
C GLY A 28 2.93 -15.66 2.40
N ALA A 29 4.27 -15.73 2.33
CA ALA A 29 5.13 -15.47 3.48
C ALA A 29 5.14 -13.98 3.86
N VAL A 30 5.15 -13.08 2.87
CA VAL A 30 5.03 -11.63 3.12
C VAL A 30 3.70 -11.30 3.78
N ILE A 31 2.60 -11.87 3.30
CA ILE A 31 1.28 -11.72 3.92
C ILE A 31 1.29 -12.23 5.36
N ALA A 32 1.88 -13.41 5.61
CA ALA A 32 1.97 -13.98 6.95
C ALA A 32 2.79 -13.10 7.91
N LEU A 33 3.86 -12.46 7.42
CA LEU A 33 4.66 -11.51 8.20
C LEU A 33 3.89 -10.23 8.48
N LEU A 34 3.24 -9.65 7.47
CA LEU A 34 2.43 -8.43 7.63
C LEU A 34 1.29 -8.64 8.63
N LYS A 35 0.68 -9.84 8.68
CA LYS A 35 -0.32 -10.19 9.69
C LYS A 35 0.20 -10.14 11.13
N ARG A 36 1.53 -10.29 11.34
CA ARG A 36 2.16 -10.16 12.66
C ARG A 36 2.49 -8.71 13.01
N CYS A 37 2.65 -7.84 12.02
CA CYS A 37 2.95 -6.42 12.18
C CYS A 37 1.68 -5.60 12.43
N ALA A 38 0.99 -5.83 13.55
CA ALA A 38 -0.33 -5.24 13.81
C ALA A 38 -0.33 -3.70 13.83
N ASN A 39 0.77 -3.08 14.26
CA ASN A 39 0.91 -1.62 14.43
C ASN A 39 1.72 -0.95 13.32
N VAL A 40 1.86 -1.61 12.15
CA VAL A 40 2.55 -1.00 11.01
C VAL A 40 1.79 0.23 10.52
N ILE A 41 2.52 1.33 10.36
CA ILE A 41 2.03 2.63 9.89
C ILE A 41 2.52 2.87 8.46
N GLU A 42 3.75 2.45 8.16
CA GLU A 42 4.34 2.59 6.83
C GLU A 42 4.84 1.26 6.32
N CYS A 43 4.48 0.94 5.08
CA CYS A 43 4.89 -0.29 4.44
C CYS A 43 5.36 -0.03 3.01
N THR A 44 6.55 -0.52 2.70
CA THR A 44 7.10 -0.54 1.33
C THR A 44 7.27 -1.98 0.91
N LEU A 45 6.70 -2.30 -0.25
CA LEU A 45 6.71 -3.65 -0.80
C LEU A 45 7.25 -3.61 -2.23
N CYS A 46 8.41 -4.21 -2.41
CA CYS A 46 9.08 -4.39 -3.68
C CYS A 46 9.03 -5.88 -4.05
N PHE A 47 8.21 -6.21 -5.05
CA PHE A 47 8.05 -7.58 -5.52
C PHE A 47 8.60 -7.76 -6.91
N ASP A 48 9.46 -8.77 -7.05
CA ASP A 48 9.83 -9.31 -8.35
C ASP A 48 8.66 -10.13 -8.93
N HIS A 49 8.72 -10.48 -10.22
CA HIS A 49 7.71 -11.16 -11.06
C HIS A 49 7.10 -12.49 -10.59
N LYS A 50 7.17 -12.83 -9.30
CA LYS A 50 6.63 -14.07 -8.77
C LYS A 50 5.10 -14.05 -8.84
N PRO A 51 4.48 -15.15 -9.31
CA PRO A 51 3.04 -15.24 -9.38
C PRO A 51 2.43 -15.09 -7.99
N LEU A 52 1.39 -14.26 -7.88
CA LEU A 52 0.61 -14.20 -6.65
C LEU A 52 -0.13 -15.53 -6.47
N PRO A 53 -0.03 -16.18 -5.29
CA PRO A 53 -0.87 -17.31 -4.98
C PRO A 53 -2.34 -16.88 -4.94
N GLU A 54 -3.24 -17.81 -5.23
CA GLU A 54 -4.69 -17.65 -5.09
C GLU A 54 -5.10 -17.64 -3.60
N THR A 55 -4.51 -16.74 -2.82
CA THR A 55 -4.97 -16.49 -1.45
C THR A 55 -6.24 -15.67 -1.50
N THR A 56 -7.31 -16.18 -0.91
CA THR A 56 -8.65 -15.55 -0.88
C THR A 56 -8.90 -14.68 0.36
N SER A 57 -7.99 -14.70 1.33
CA SER A 57 -8.18 -13.97 2.58
C SER A 57 -7.70 -12.53 2.48
N ASN A 58 -8.59 -11.59 2.82
CA ASN A 58 -8.25 -10.18 2.96
C ASN A 58 -7.14 -9.99 4.01
N LEU A 59 -6.20 -9.10 3.71
CA LEU A 59 -5.20 -8.60 4.64
C LEU A 59 -5.64 -7.24 5.16
N VAL A 60 -5.98 -7.21 6.45
CA VAL A 60 -6.41 -5.98 7.12
C VAL A 60 -5.24 -5.36 7.87
N LEU A 61 -4.79 -4.17 7.44
CA LEU A 61 -3.75 -3.41 8.14
C LEU A 61 -4.37 -2.11 8.67
N ARG A 62 -4.92 -2.18 9.89
CA ARG A 62 -5.79 -1.14 10.45
C ARG A 62 -5.09 0.21 10.64
N HIS A 63 -3.81 0.18 10.97
CA HIS A 63 -3.03 1.37 11.30
C HIS A 63 -2.15 1.86 10.14
N LEU A 64 -2.16 1.17 9.00
CA LEU A 64 -1.32 1.52 7.87
C LEU A 64 -1.81 2.83 7.25
N GLN A 65 -0.95 3.85 7.26
CA GLN A 65 -1.20 5.18 6.73
C GLN A 65 -0.49 5.41 5.40
N SER A 66 0.67 4.79 5.20
CA SER A 66 1.48 4.94 3.99
C SER A 66 1.79 3.58 3.39
N LEU A 67 1.42 3.39 2.12
CA LEU A 67 1.73 2.21 1.35
C LEU A 67 2.51 2.60 0.10
N CYS A 68 3.70 2.01 -0.05
CA CYS A 68 4.49 2.09 -1.27
C CYS A 68 4.56 0.71 -1.92
N LEU A 69 4.08 0.64 -3.16
CA LEU A 69 4.04 -0.56 -3.96
C LEU A 69 5.00 -0.39 -5.14
N ILE A 70 6.10 -1.15 -5.15
CA ILE A 70 7.06 -1.20 -6.26
C ILE A 70 6.93 -2.58 -6.92
N PHE A 71 6.41 -2.62 -8.15
CA PHE A 71 6.08 -3.89 -8.80
C PHE A 71 6.38 -3.89 -10.28
N ASP A 72 6.76 -5.07 -10.77
CA ASP A 72 6.96 -5.31 -12.20
C ASP A 72 5.84 -6.18 -12.83
N GLY A 73 4.66 -6.27 -12.21
CA GLY A 73 3.62 -7.21 -12.66
C GLY A 73 2.23 -7.02 -12.03
N GLN A 74 1.55 -8.12 -11.71
CA GLN A 74 0.14 -8.20 -11.26
C GLN A 74 -0.13 -7.63 -9.85
N ALA A 75 0.35 -6.42 -9.57
CA ALA A 75 0.18 -5.71 -8.31
C ALA A 75 -1.30 -5.44 -7.99
N ASP A 76 -2.15 -5.36 -9.02
CA ASP A 76 -3.61 -5.22 -8.91
C ASP A 76 -4.24 -6.30 -8.02
N ARG A 77 -3.77 -7.55 -8.19
CA ARG A 77 -4.29 -8.67 -7.41
C ARG A 77 -3.92 -8.52 -5.94
N PHE A 78 -2.75 -7.97 -5.64
CA PHE A 78 -2.39 -7.67 -4.26
C PHE A 78 -3.27 -6.58 -3.68
N LEU A 79 -3.44 -5.47 -4.42
CA LEU A 79 -4.36 -4.41 -4.02
C LEU A 79 -5.73 -4.98 -3.72
N GLY A 80 -6.25 -5.91 -4.54
CA GLY A 80 -7.52 -6.61 -4.34
C GLY A 80 -7.69 -7.33 -3.00
N LEU A 81 -6.60 -7.69 -2.32
CA LEU A 81 -6.61 -8.37 -1.01
C LEU A 81 -6.53 -7.40 0.17
N LEU A 82 -6.13 -6.15 -0.07
CA LEU A 82 -5.85 -5.20 1.01
C LEU A 82 -7.11 -4.50 1.51
N VAL A 83 -7.22 -4.39 2.83
CA VAL A 83 -8.22 -3.58 3.54
C VAL A 83 -7.47 -2.64 4.48
N LEU A 84 -7.39 -1.37 4.10
CA LEU A 84 -6.47 -0.38 4.68
C LEU A 84 -7.24 0.85 5.18
N PRO A 85 -8.04 0.73 6.25
CA PRO A 85 -8.99 1.78 6.64
C PRO A 85 -8.34 3.12 7.02
N SER A 86 -7.06 3.12 7.41
CA SER A 86 -6.34 4.34 7.78
C SER A 86 -5.40 4.85 6.69
N LEU A 87 -5.46 4.28 5.47
CA LEU A 87 -4.56 4.65 4.39
C LEU A 87 -4.79 6.10 3.95
N ARG A 88 -3.70 6.86 3.88
CA ARG A 88 -3.66 8.27 3.45
C ARG A 88 -2.74 8.48 2.26
N THR A 89 -1.62 7.77 2.23
CA THR A 89 -0.60 7.90 1.19
C THR A 89 -0.49 6.60 0.42
N LEU A 90 -0.75 6.66 -0.88
CA LEU A 90 -0.55 5.56 -1.81
C LEU A 90 0.51 5.95 -2.84
N LYS A 91 1.62 5.22 -2.86
CA LYS A 91 2.66 5.35 -3.87
C LYS A 91 2.70 4.10 -4.73
N LEU A 92 2.56 4.30 -6.03
CA LEU A 92 2.56 3.23 -7.02
C LEU A 92 3.76 3.42 -7.93
N ASP A 93 4.70 2.50 -7.86
CA ASP A 93 5.95 2.54 -8.59
C ASP A 93 6.21 1.22 -9.31
N SER A 94 7.08 1.28 -10.30
CA SER A 94 7.44 0.14 -11.14
C SER A 94 8.86 0.33 -11.63
N THR A 95 9.62 -0.77 -11.71
CA THR A 95 10.94 -0.70 -12.36
C THR A 95 10.81 -0.71 -13.90
N LYS A 96 9.59 -0.90 -14.42
CA LYS A 96 9.27 -0.90 -15.85
C LYS A 96 8.31 0.22 -16.22
N GLU A 97 8.75 1.09 -17.13
CA GLU A 97 8.03 2.30 -17.58
C GLU A 97 6.72 2.03 -18.32
N TRP A 98 6.54 0.81 -18.86
CA TRP A 98 5.38 0.47 -19.70
C TRP A 98 4.23 -0.21 -18.93
N LEU A 99 4.36 -0.40 -17.62
CA LEU A 99 3.29 -1.00 -16.82
C LEU A 99 2.17 -0.01 -16.57
N CYS A 100 0.94 -0.49 -16.78
CA CYS A 100 -0.30 0.21 -16.49
C CYS A 100 -1.00 -0.54 -15.36
N TRP A 101 -1.54 0.20 -14.39
CA TRP A 101 -2.44 -0.39 -13.40
C TRP A 101 -3.74 -0.84 -14.06
N SER A 102 -4.35 -1.90 -13.54
CA SER A 102 -5.66 -2.31 -14.01
C SER A 102 -6.70 -1.26 -13.68
N LYS A 103 -7.56 -0.98 -14.66
CA LYS A 103 -8.68 -0.06 -14.51
C LYS A 103 -9.57 -0.50 -13.35
N GLY A 104 -9.84 0.40 -12.42
CA GLY A 104 -10.72 0.16 -11.29
C GLY A 104 -10.05 -0.38 -10.03
N ALA A 105 -8.73 -0.67 -10.05
CA ALA A 105 -8.04 -1.20 -8.87
C ALA A 105 -8.03 -0.22 -7.69
N ILE A 106 -7.75 1.05 -7.95
CA ILE A 106 -7.72 2.10 -6.92
C ILE A 106 -9.12 2.40 -6.37
N PRO A 107 -10.17 2.61 -7.20
CA PRO A 107 -11.54 2.76 -6.72
C PRO A 107 -12.00 1.59 -5.85
N GLN A 108 -11.70 0.35 -6.27
CA GLN A 108 -12.06 -0.84 -5.49
C GLN A 108 -11.32 -0.89 -4.15
N LEU A 109 -10.05 -0.49 -4.10
CA LEU A 109 -9.30 -0.39 -2.85
C LEU A 109 -9.94 0.60 -1.89
N ILE A 110 -10.27 1.80 -2.38
CA ILE A 110 -10.90 2.87 -1.60
C ILE A 110 -12.24 2.38 -1.05
N GLN A 111 -13.11 1.86 -1.92
CA GLN A 111 -14.43 1.37 -1.54
C GLN A 111 -14.34 0.24 -0.51
N ARG A 112 -13.45 -0.72 -0.72
CA ARG A 112 -13.28 -1.87 0.18
C ARG A 112 -12.66 -1.49 1.52
N SER A 113 -11.74 -0.53 1.51
CA SER A 113 -11.03 -0.11 2.72
C SER A 113 -11.80 0.95 3.50
N GLY A 114 -12.74 1.66 2.87
CA GLY A 114 -13.36 2.86 3.45
C GLY A 114 -12.32 3.93 3.80
N CYS A 115 -11.22 3.99 3.05
CA CYS A 115 -10.08 4.85 3.34
C CYS A 115 -10.11 6.13 2.53
N HIS A 116 -9.33 7.12 2.94
CA HIS A 116 -9.26 8.42 2.29
C HIS A 116 -7.83 8.73 1.86
N ILE A 117 -7.60 8.73 0.53
CA ILE A 117 -6.26 8.97 -0.02
C ILE A 117 -6.02 10.49 -0.13
N GLU A 118 -5.07 10.99 0.66
CA GLU A 118 -4.59 12.37 0.66
C GLU A 118 -3.50 12.58 -0.41
N ILE A 119 -2.63 11.57 -0.57
CA ILE A 119 -1.48 11.63 -1.47
C ILE A 119 -1.49 10.41 -2.39
N LEU A 120 -1.56 10.67 -3.69
CA LEU A 120 -1.38 9.65 -4.74
C LEU A 120 -0.15 10.02 -5.56
N HIS A 121 0.89 9.20 -5.44
CA HIS A 121 2.10 9.31 -6.26
C HIS A 121 2.16 8.11 -7.20
N SER A 122 2.43 8.37 -8.48
CA SER A 122 2.58 7.33 -9.48
C SER A 122 3.68 7.65 -10.48
N SER A 123 4.61 6.71 -10.66
CA SER A 123 5.54 6.68 -11.79
C SER A 123 4.99 5.87 -12.98
N VAL A 124 3.87 5.17 -12.77
CA VAL A 124 3.21 4.32 -13.76
C VAL A 124 1.91 4.93 -14.27
N LYS A 125 1.48 4.47 -15.43
CA LYS A 125 0.23 4.94 -16.05
C LYS A 125 -0.97 4.47 -15.23
N ILE A 126 -1.75 5.45 -14.77
CA ILE A 126 -3.04 5.25 -14.10
C ILE A 126 -4.15 5.64 -15.07
N HIS A 127 -5.26 4.90 -15.07
CA HIS A 127 -6.42 5.26 -15.88
C HIS A 127 -7.10 6.54 -15.34
N ALA A 128 -7.59 7.37 -16.26
CA ALA A 128 -8.27 8.62 -15.91
C ALA A 128 -9.48 8.39 -14.98
N ASP A 129 -10.19 7.27 -15.12
CA ASP A 129 -11.33 6.91 -14.28
C ASP A 129 -10.93 6.66 -12.81
N ASP A 130 -9.71 6.14 -12.58
CA ASP A 130 -9.20 5.89 -11.24
C ASP A 130 -8.81 7.21 -10.56
N ILE A 131 -8.17 8.12 -11.32
CA ILE A 131 -7.88 9.48 -10.86
C ILE A 131 -9.18 10.23 -10.55
N ALA A 132 -10.19 10.13 -11.42
CA ALA A 132 -11.49 10.75 -11.22
C ALA A 132 -12.19 10.23 -9.96
N SER A 133 -12.07 8.93 -9.66
CA SER A 133 -12.64 8.34 -8.45
C SER A 133 -11.97 8.86 -7.18
N VAL A 134 -10.63 9.00 -7.19
CA VAL A 134 -9.88 9.63 -6.09
C VAL A 134 -10.30 11.08 -5.92
N LEU A 135 -10.37 11.85 -7.00
CA LEU A 135 -10.80 13.26 -6.96
C LEU A 135 -12.23 13.42 -6.47
N ARG A 136 -13.14 12.50 -6.80
CA ARG A 136 -14.53 12.54 -6.34
C ARG A 136 -14.64 12.36 -4.83
N GLU A 137 -13.88 11.42 -4.26
CA GLU A 137 -13.79 11.24 -2.80
C GLU A 137 -13.24 12.50 -2.12
N ILE A 138 -12.25 13.14 -2.74
CA ILE A 138 -11.71 14.41 -2.27
C ILE A 138 -12.77 15.52 -2.31
N GLN A 139 -13.51 15.66 -3.41
CA GLN A 139 -14.56 16.68 -3.54
C GLN A 139 -15.69 16.50 -2.53
N LEU A 140 -16.08 15.26 -2.20
CA LEU A 140 -17.03 14.99 -1.12
C LEU A 140 -16.50 15.50 0.23
N PHE A 141 -15.18 15.44 0.44
CA PHE A 141 -14.50 15.93 1.64
C PHE A 141 -14.36 17.45 1.67
N LEU A 142 -14.11 18.10 0.53
CA LEU A 142 -14.00 19.57 0.43
C LEU A 142 -15.33 20.30 0.71
N ASN A 143 -16.46 19.60 0.56
CA ASN A 143 -17.79 20.14 0.89
C ASN A 143 -18.09 20.09 2.41
N TYR A 144 -17.18 19.57 3.24
CA TYR A 144 -17.29 19.62 4.70
C TYR A 144 -16.74 20.96 5.24
N PRO A 145 -17.32 21.52 6.32
CA PRO A 145 -16.99 22.87 6.82
C PRO A 145 -15.62 23.00 7.52
N PHE A 146 -14.73 22.00 7.39
CA PHE A 146 -13.40 22.01 7.98
C PHE A 146 -12.34 22.41 6.95
N PRO A 147 -11.18 22.95 7.39
CA PRO A 147 -10.11 23.30 6.47
C PRO A 147 -9.71 22.06 5.65
N PRO A 148 -9.61 22.19 4.32
CA PRO A 148 -9.37 21.05 3.46
C PRO A 148 -7.97 20.47 3.70
N PRO A 149 -7.80 19.13 3.70
CA PRO A 149 -6.49 18.53 3.67
C PRO A 149 -5.67 19.01 2.46
N LEU A 150 -4.35 19.12 2.61
CA LEU A 150 -3.46 19.37 1.48
C LEU A 150 -3.37 18.10 0.64
N PHE A 151 -4.00 18.11 -0.54
CA PHE A 151 -3.94 16.99 -1.48
C PHE A 151 -2.83 17.20 -2.50
N GLN A 152 -2.09 16.13 -2.79
CA GLN A 152 -1.01 16.16 -3.77
C GLN A 152 -1.09 14.93 -4.67
N ILE A 153 -1.37 15.17 -5.96
CA ILE A 153 -1.29 14.17 -7.01
C ILE A 153 -0.05 14.48 -7.84
N GLN A 154 0.89 13.52 -7.88
CA GLN A 154 2.08 13.61 -8.72
C GLN A 154 2.09 12.45 -9.71
N LEU A 155 1.93 12.78 -10.99
CA LEU A 155 2.02 11.85 -12.11
C LEU A 155 3.30 12.18 -12.87
N TRP A 156 4.22 11.22 -12.95
CA TRP A 156 5.44 11.35 -13.75
C TRP A 156 5.16 10.77 -15.15
N LYS A 157 5.68 11.45 -16.19
CA LYS A 157 5.49 11.08 -17.60
C LYS A 157 6.59 10.17 -18.10
#